data_AF-A0A2N9WWZ6-F1
#
_entry.id   AF-A0A2N9WWZ6-F1
#
_cell.length_a   1.000
_cell.length_b   1.000
_cell.length_c   1.000
_cell.angle_alpha   90.00
_cell.angle_beta   90.00
_cell.angle_gamma   90.00
#
_symmetry.space_group_name_H-M   'P 1'
#
loop_
_entity.id
_entity.type
_entity.pdbx_description
1 polymer ?
#
loop_
_entity_poly.entity_id
_entity_poly.type
_entity_poly.pdbx_seq_one_letter_code
_entity_poly.pdbx_strand_id
1 'polypeptide(L)'
;MKKTAYLLGLLLLSGCITINGDYRLTAQDENGKDLLPKMKLLAHGTGIYTVKNSLCASFPKATIRIYDLRTNEELKGESPRKCR
;
A
#
# COMPACT_ATOMS: atom_id res chain seq x y z
N MET A 1 -47.63 30.13 0.55
CA MET A 1 -47.72 28.65 0.64
C MET A 1 -46.47 28.04 0.03
N LYS A 2 -45.86 27.06 0.74
CA LYS A 2 -44.94 25.99 0.32
C LYS A 2 -44.32 26.11 -1.09
N LYS A 3 -42.99 26.03 -1.24
CA LYS A 3 -42.29 24.74 -1.36
C LYS A 3 -40.81 24.89 -0.96
N THR A 4 -40.46 24.32 0.18
CA THR A 4 -39.09 24.02 0.59
C THR A 4 -38.57 22.84 -0.24
N ALA A 5 -37.70 23.12 -1.21
CA ALA A 5 -36.92 22.10 -1.91
C ALA A 5 -35.66 21.81 -1.07
N TYR A 6 -35.75 20.85 -0.16
CA TYR A 6 -34.58 20.24 0.49
C TYR A 6 -33.90 19.33 -0.53
N LEU A 7 -32.85 19.80 -1.20
CA LEU A 7 -31.96 18.94 -1.97
C LEU A 7 -30.94 18.32 -1.01
N LEU A 8 -31.05 17.00 -0.86
CA LEU A 8 -30.16 16.11 -0.13
C LEU A 8 -28.68 16.43 -0.39
N GLY A 9 -27.99 16.93 0.63
CA GLY A 9 -26.53 16.95 0.69
C GLY A 9 -26.00 15.53 0.88
N LEU A 10 -25.49 14.93 -0.19
CA LEU A 10 -24.77 13.67 -0.14
C LEU A 10 -23.36 13.96 0.41
N LEU A 11 -23.20 13.93 1.74
CA LEU A 11 -21.88 13.96 2.37
C LEU A 11 -21.12 12.70 1.95
N LEU A 12 -20.19 12.84 1.02
CA LEU A 12 -19.13 11.87 0.77
C LEU A 12 -18.22 11.88 2.00
N LEU A 13 -18.46 11.00 2.97
CA LEU A 13 -17.48 10.71 4.01
C LEU A 13 -16.30 9.97 3.35
N SER A 14 -15.32 10.73 2.88
CA SER A 14 -13.98 10.22 2.58
C SER A 14 -13.31 9.84 3.91
N GLY A 15 -13.62 8.65 4.41
CA GLY A 15 -12.89 8.06 5.53
C GLY A 15 -11.40 8.03 5.19
N CYS A 16 -10.58 8.63 6.05
CA CYS A 16 -9.13 8.49 5.94
C CYS A 16 -8.78 7.01 6.09
N ILE A 17 -8.36 6.36 5.00
CA ILE A 17 -7.85 5.00 5.03
C ILE A 17 -6.52 5.06 5.80
N THR A 18 -6.57 4.73 7.08
CA THR A 18 -5.35 4.53 7.88
C THR A 18 -4.82 3.14 7.57
N ILE A 19 -3.57 3.06 7.14
CA ILE A 19 -2.89 1.78 6.97
C ILE A 19 -2.63 1.17 8.34
N ASN A 20 -3.34 0.09 8.63
CA ASN A 20 -3.29 -0.62 9.90
C ASN A 20 -3.41 -2.12 9.60
N GLY A 21 -2.38 -2.88 9.97
CA GLY A 21 -2.26 -4.30 9.64
C GLY A 21 -0.81 -4.76 9.57
N ASP A 22 -0.60 -6.07 9.43
CA ASP A 22 0.72 -6.67 9.26
C ASP A 22 0.94 -7.03 7.80
N TYR A 23 2.05 -6.57 7.25
CA TYR A 23 2.32 -6.66 5.82
C TYR A 23 3.66 -7.33 5.55
N ARG A 24 3.70 -8.12 4.47
CA ARG A 24 4.93 -8.63 3.87
C ARG A 24 5.29 -7.80 2.65
N LEU A 25 6.55 -7.38 2.56
CA LEU A 25 7.08 -6.65 1.42
C LEU A 25 8.05 -7.53 0.63
N THR A 26 8.06 -7.37 -0.68
CA THR A 26 9.04 -7.97 -1.60
C THR A 26 9.56 -6.91 -2.55
N ALA A 27 10.84 -6.97 -2.89
CA ALA A 27 11.44 -6.14 -3.94
C ALA A 27 11.73 -7.02 -5.15
N GLN A 28 11.10 -6.74 -6.29
CA GLN A 28 11.23 -7.52 -7.51
C GLN A 28 12.03 -6.80 -8.59
N ASP A 29 12.80 -7.52 -9.38
CA ASP A 29 13.44 -6.99 -10.58
C ASP A 29 12.44 -6.82 -11.74
N GLU A 30 12.94 -6.43 -12.92
CA GLU A 30 12.11 -6.20 -14.12
C GLU A 30 11.45 -7.48 -14.67
N ASN A 31 11.94 -8.66 -14.26
CA ASN A 31 11.38 -9.96 -14.61
C ASN A 31 10.44 -10.50 -13.52
N GLY A 32 10.20 -9.74 -12.45
CA GLY A 32 9.39 -10.16 -11.31
C GLY A 32 10.13 -11.06 -10.30
N LYS A 33 11.45 -11.25 -10.45
CA LYS A 33 12.23 -12.08 -9.53
C LYS A 33 12.48 -11.32 -8.23
N ASP A 34 12.23 -12.00 -7.10
CA ASP A 34 12.54 -11.46 -5.78
C ASP A 34 14.07 -11.23 -5.63
N LEU A 35 14.45 -10.00 -5.29
CA LEU A 35 15.81 -9.56 -5.06
C LEU A 35 16.34 -10.00 -3.69
N LEU A 36 15.45 -10.29 -2.73
CA LEU A 36 15.78 -10.66 -1.36
C LEU A 36 15.07 -11.97 -0.92
N PRO A 37 15.21 -13.08 -1.68
CA PRO A 37 14.40 -14.29 -1.48
C PRO A 37 14.64 -15.01 -0.13
N LYS A 38 15.75 -14.69 0.56
CA LYS A 38 16.09 -15.26 1.87
C LYS A 38 15.62 -14.39 3.04
N MET A 39 15.10 -13.19 2.77
CA MET A 39 14.67 -12.25 3.81
C MET A 39 13.14 -12.17 3.84
N LYS A 40 12.57 -12.22 5.04
CA LYS A 40 11.14 -11.94 5.26
C LYS A 40 11.00 -10.52 5.75
N LEU A 41 10.69 -9.59 4.84
CA LEU A 41 10.47 -8.20 5.18
C LEU A 41 9.04 -8.02 5.65
N LEU A 42 8.89 -7.74 6.94
CA LEU A 42 7.61 -7.53 7.59
C LEU A 42 7.53 -6.10 8.12
N ALA A 43 6.36 -5.50 8.03
CA ALA A 43 6.10 -4.18 8.62
C ALA A 43 4.66 -4.09 9.10
N HIS A 44 4.46 -3.32 10.17
CA HIS A 44 3.15 -3.05 10.74
C HIS A 44 2.70 -1.63 10.37
N GLY A 45 1.45 -1.49 9.93
CA GLY A 45 0.80 -0.20 9.65
C GLY A 45 1.62 0.68 8.71
N THR A 46 1.83 1.93 9.11
CA THR A 46 2.63 2.91 8.35
C THR A 46 4.13 2.59 8.28
N GLY A 47 4.62 1.60 9.04
CA GLY A 47 5.99 1.10 8.94
C GLY A 47 6.37 0.59 7.54
N ILE A 48 5.38 0.25 6.71
CA ILE A 48 5.59 -0.11 5.30
C ILE A 48 6.36 0.98 4.53
N TYR A 49 6.18 2.26 4.89
CA TYR A 49 6.81 3.36 4.17
C TYR A 49 8.31 3.43 4.46
N THR A 50 8.72 3.13 5.69
CA THR A 50 10.13 3.04 6.07
C THR A 50 10.83 1.93 5.30
N VAL A 51 10.22 0.74 5.26
CA VAL A 51 10.77 -0.41 4.52
C VAL A 51 10.79 -0.10 3.02
N LYS A 52 9.72 0.46 2.46
CA LYS A 52 9.65 0.86 1.04
C LYS A 52 10.76 1.84 0.67
N ASN A 53 11.00 2.86 1.48
CA ASN A 53 12.06 3.86 1.24
C ASN A 53 13.45 3.21 1.31
N SER A 54 13.70 2.34 2.30
CA SER A 54 14.97 1.62 2.42
C SER A 54 15.22 0.69 1.23
N LEU A 55 14.19 -0.04 0.78
CA LEU A 55 14.28 -0.89 -0.39
C LEU A 55 14.55 -0.09 -1.66
N CYS A 56 13.88 1.05 -1.86
CA CYS A 56 14.12 1.88 -3.03
C CYS A 56 15.51 2.55 -3.02
N ALA A 57 16.02 2.92 -1.85
CA ALA A 57 17.40 3.41 -1.74
C ALA A 57 18.43 2.32 -2.11
N SER A 58 18.15 1.07 -1.75
CA SER A 58 19.05 -0.07 -2.03
C SER A 58 18.89 -0.62 -3.45
N PHE A 59 17.68 -0.58 -4.00
CA PHE A 59 17.32 -1.14 -5.30
C PHE A 59 16.47 -0.12 -6.11
N PRO A 60 17.09 0.89 -6.72
CA PRO A 60 16.38 2.00 -7.36
C PRO A 60 15.45 1.60 -8.52
N LYS A 61 15.69 0.43 -9.13
CA LYS A 61 14.89 -0.08 -10.25
C LYS A 61 13.86 -1.14 -9.85
N ALA A 62 13.78 -1.49 -8.57
CA ALA A 62 12.91 -2.55 -8.10
C ALA A 62 11.43 -2.15 -8.18
N THR A 63 10.57 -3.16 -8.29
CA THR A 63 9.13 -3.06 -8.04
C THR A 63 8.84 -3.60 -6.66
N ILE A 64 8.38 -2.72 -5.76
CA ILE A 64 7.96 -3.11 -4.42
C ILE A 64 6.54 -3.65 -4.50
N ARG A 65 6.34 -4.83 -3.91
CA ARG A 65 5.00 -5.40 -3.69
C ARG A 65 4.75 -5.60 -2.21
N ILE A 66 3.52 -5.37 -1.78
CA ILE A 66 3.10 -5.40 -0.38
C ILE A 66 1.85 -6.27 -0.28
N TYR A 67 1.89 -7.26 0.60
CA TYR A 67 0.80 -8.21 0.82
C TYR A 67 0.34 -8.15 2.27
N ASP A 68 -0.96 -8.09 2.50
CA ASP A 68 -1.56 -8.23 3.82
C ASP A 68 -1.37 -9.68 4.30
N LEU A 69 -0.79 -9.88 5.48
CA LEU A 69 -0.50 -11.21 5.99
C LEU A 69 -1.75 -11.99 6.43
N ARG A 70 -2.85 -11.29 6.74
CA ARG A 70 -4.11 -11.89 7.18
C ARG A 70 -4.94 -12.36 6.00
N THR A 71 -5.04 -11.55 4.95
CA THR A 71 -5.85 -11.88 3.76
C THR A 71 -5.03 -12.53 2.64
N ASN A 72 -3.70 -12.41 2.69
CA ASN A 72 -2.78 -12.76 1.61
C ASN A 72 -3.06 -12.00 0.30
N GLU A 73 -3.80 -10.89 0.38
CA GLU A 73 -4.09 -10.02 -0.77
C GLU A 73 -3.02 -8.93 -0.91
N GLU A 74 -2.81 -8.47 -2.13
CA GLU A 74 -1.95 -7.33 -2.39
C GLU A 74 -2.60 -6.03 -1.91
N LEU A 75 -1.83 -5.21 -1.17
CA LEU A 75 -2.30 -3.99 -0.55
C LEU A 75 -2.59 -2.92 -1.61
N LYS A 76 -3.87 -2.76 -1.93
CA LYS A 76 -4.36 -1.77 -2.91
C LYS A 76 -3.97 -0.36 -2.49
N GLY A 77 -3.62 0.47 -3.48
CA GLY A 77 -3.20 1.87 -3.26
C GLY A 77 -1.70 2.03 -2.95
N GLU A 78 -1.07 1.03 -2.34
CA GLU A 78 0.36 1.02 -2.03
C GLU A 78 1.19 0.07 -2.90
N SER A 79 0.55 -0.94 -3.50
CA SER A 79 1.21 -2.00 -4.27
C SER A 79 0.50 -2.30 -5.59
N PRO A 80 1.24 -2.62 -6.67
CA PRO A 80 2.71 -2.54 -6.79
C PRO A 80 3.20 -1.10 -6.98
N ARG A 81 4.44 -0.81 -6.57
CA ARG A 81 5.09 0.49 -6.79
C ARG A 81 6.53 0.32 -7.28
N LYS A 82 6.82 0.90 -8.45
CA LYS A 82 8.20 0.99 -8.96
C LYS A 82 8.96 2.07 -8.19
N CYS A 83 10.16 1.73 -7.73
CA CYS A 83 11.11 2.69 -7.17
C CYS A 83 11.51 3.72 -8.23
N ARG A 84 11.87 4.93 -7.78
CA ARG A 84 12.27 6.06 -8.62
C ARG A 84 13.61 6.59 -8.15
#